data_AF-A0A8H2VJB6-F1
#
_entry.id   AF-A0A8H2VJB6-F1
#
_cell.length_a   1.000
_cell.length_b   1.000
_cell.length_c   1.000
_cell.angle_alpha   90.00
_cell.angle_beta   90.00
_cell.angle_gamma   90.00
#
_symmetry.space_group_name_H-M   'P 1'
#
loop_
_entity.id
_entity.type
_entity.pdbx_description
1 polymer ?
#
loop_
_entity_poly.entity_id
_entity_poly.type
_entity_poly.pdbx_seq_one_letter_code
_entity_poly.pdbx_strand_id
1 'polypeptide(L)'
;MAIEEFSLLINKFFQVCDRATDPLELPHDLLDLVIAAQLSDFNCNDRYKVLKCVSYYSLHPDLPTKRKIINYFEKYSSDSDGLMNYLIDELKPMLLRSNSSRRKMANVHTGLNPTLGFSFEEDTFITGWKANGGLKGIPLFYMVLRHLNKSQISVNLNWIIPGIMNMLDNTSELKMIKMKGVLLLKTFLLYCFESNESTTGNWISFKQTGVFEMVDPILKNMCYFLPPSYNEHDSLDILEEVYDTLIVLYKRGLNNGMMKRKLGTVLLSDIILRHTLPRIGIKYEALLQFQLDSVERIIDILDDNTVIHLQRIIYTFGEYIIRDPFLTTIKNNNILPKIIDVFNKIVNICPEERIQAHKYDFVAAVCIIFQKYDSEGGVSVELLNDLGKFLDNLVVKGCNLDDIITPLMKENPQFKELLINKLQETKDINV
;
A
#
# COMPACT_ATOMS: atom_id res chain seq x y z
N MET A 1 19.36 -33.83 23.04
CA MET A 1 18.85 -33.04 24.19
C MET A 1 17.53 -33.65 24.60
N ALA A 2 17.34 -33.87 25.89
CA ALA A 2 16.23 -34.66 26.41
C ALA A 2 14.90 -33.91 26.24
N ILE A 3 13.83 -34.65 25.93
CA ILE A 3 12.44 -34.16 25.78
C ILE A 3 12.00 -33.33 27.01
N GLU A 4 12.55 -33.61 28.19
CA GLU A 4 12.28 -32.90 29.44
C GLU A 4 12.81 -31.45 29.47
N GLU A 5 14.01 -31.19 28.92
CA GLU A 5 14.57 -29.82 28.84
C GLU A 5 13.75 -28.95 27.90
N PHE A 6 13.27 -29.53 26.79
CA PHE A 6 12.38 -28.85 25.85
C PHE A 6 10.99 -28.58 26.43
N SER A 7 10.45 -29.49 27.24
CA SER A 7 9.17 -29.31 27.93
C SER A 7 9.19 -28.12 28.89
N LEU A 8 10.28 -27.97 29.67
CA LEU A 8 10.45 -26.83 30.58
C LEU A 8 10.53 -25.50 29.84
N LEU A 9 11.27 -25.47 28.72
CA LEU A 9 11.43 -24.29 27.86
C LEU A 9 10.11 -23.89 27.19
N ILE A 10 9.32 -24.85 26.71
CA ILE A 10 8.01 -24.59 26.10
C ILE A 10 7.00 -24.09 27.14
N ASN A 11 7.01 -24.63 28.36
CA ASN A 11 6.18 -24.12 29.44
C ASN A 11 6.58 -22.68 29.83
N LYS A 12 7.88 -22.38 29.84
CA LYS A 12 8.38 -21.01 30.03
C LYS A 12 7.92 -20.09 28.89
N PHE A 13 7.97 -20.56 27.65
CA PHE A 13 7.50 -19.84 26.48
C PHE A 13 6.00 -19.53 26.56
N PHE A 14 5.16 -20.50 26.96
CA PHE A 14 3.73 -20.29 27.19
C PHE A 14 3.47 -19.24 28.27
N GLN A 15 4.16 -19.35 29.42
CA GLN A 15 3.99 -18.38 30.51
C GLN A 15 4.35 -16.96 30.10
N VAL A 16 5.40 -16.78 29.30
CA VAL A 16 5.79 -15.46 28.78
C VAL A 16 4.76 -14.96 27.78
N CYS A 17 4.32 -15.82 26.86
CA CYS A 17 3.32 -15.47 25.86
C CYS A 17 1.96 -15.15 26.48
N ASP A 18 1.57 -15.78 27.58
CA ASP A 18 0.33 -15.50 28.29
C ASP A 18 0.40 -14.17 29.07
N ARG A 19 1.57 -13.85 29.65
CA ARG A 19 1.78 -12.64 30.46
C ARG A 19 1.96 -11.35 29.68
N ALA A 20 2.52 -11.39 28.47
CA ALA A 20 2.69 -10.17 27.68
C ALA A 20 1.33 -9.51 27.43
N THR A 21 1.28 -8.25 27.00
CA THR A 21 0.03 -7.67 26.48
C THR A 21 0.20 -7.16 25.06
N ASP A 22 1.45 -6.86 24.70
CA ASP A 22 1.87 -6.48 23.36
C ASP A 22 2.77 -7.59 22.76
N PRO A 23 2.53 -8.02 21.50
CA PRO A 23 3.46 -8.87 20.76
C PRO A 23 4.91 -8.39 20.70
N LEU A 24 5.16 -7.09 20.78
CA LEU A 24 6.51 -6.50 20.74
C LEU A 24 7.31 -6.72 22.04
N GLU A 25 6.65 -7.07 23.14
CA GLU A 25 7.30 -7.36 24.43
C GLU A 25 7.82 -8.81 24.52
N LEU A 26 7.57 -9.62 23.48
CA LEU A 26 7.89 -11.04 23.49
C LEU A 26 9.38 -11.29 23.17
N PRO A 27 10.09 -12.11 23.96
CA PRO A 27 11.53 -12.35 23.79
C PRO A 27 11.84 -13.16 22.52
N HIS A 28 12.87 -12.75 21.78
CA HIS A 28 13.31 -13.40 20.54
C HIS A 28 14.09 -14.70 20.76
N ASP A 29 14.91 -14.76 21.81
CA ASP A 29 15.75 -15.92 22.10
C ASP A 29 14.92 -17.19 22.32
N LEU A 30 13.72 -17.05 22.91
CA LEU A 30 12.81 -18.17 23.12
C LEU A 30 12.12 -18.60 21.82
N LEU A 31 11.88 -17.68 20.88
CA LEU A 31 11.27 -18.00 19.59
C LEU A 31 12.21 -18.86 18.74
N ASP A 32 13.49 -18.49 18.63
CA ASP A 32 14.46 -19.25 17.82
C ASP A 32 14.66 -20.67 18.33
N LEU A 33 14.66 -20.85 19.67
CA LEU A 33 14.72 -22.17 20.30
C LEU A 33 13.48 -23.02 20.02
N VAL A 34 12.29 -22.42 20.01
CA VAL A 34 11.03 -23.11 19.70
C VAL A 34 10.93 -23.46 18.21
N ILE A 35 11.41 -22.58 17.31
CA ILE A 35 11.45 -22.85 15.87
C ILE A 35 12.44 -23.99 15.54
N ALA A 36 13.54 -24.11 16.30
CA ALA A 36 14.48 -25.23 16.16
C ALA A 36 13.90 -26.59 16.61
N ALA A 37 12.82 -26.58 17.41
CA ALA A 37 12.15 -27.80 17.86
C ALA A 37 11.34 -28.46 16.73
N GLN A 38 11.41 -29.79 16.61
CA GLN A 38 10.49 -30.53 15.77
C GLN A 38 9.16 -30.75 16.50
N LEU A 39 8.08 -30.19 15.98
CA LEU A 39 6.74 -30.29 16.59
C LEU A 39 6.06 -31.66 16.39
N SER A 40 6.69 -32.57 15.66
CA SER A 40 6.21 -33.95 15.44
C SER A 40 6.12 -34.76 16.73
N ASP A 41 6.91 -34.40 17.74
CA ASP A 41 7.10 -35.19 18.95
C ASP A 41 6.19 -34.74 20.10
N PHE A 42 5.36 -33.72 19.86
CA PHE A 42 4.45 -33.13 20.85
C PHE A 42 3.01 -33.62 20.69
N ASN A 43 2.28 -33.67 21.81
CA ASN A 43 0.84 -33.89 21.81
C ASN A 43 0.12 -32.81 21.00
N CYS A 44 -1.02 -33.16 20.40
CA CYS A 44 -1.79 -32.27 19.53
C CYS A 44 -2.15 -30.92 20.21
N ASN A 45 -2.55 -30.94 21.49
CA ASN A 45 -2.89 -29.72 22.22
C ASN A 45 -1.70 -28.80 22.47
N ASP A 46 -0.53 -29.36 22.81
CA ASP A 46 0.67 -28.56 23.05
C ASP A 46 1.20 -27.99 21.74
N ARG A 47 1.13 -28.75 20.65
CA ARG A 47 1.41 -28.26 19.30
C ARG A 47 0.53 -27.06 18.93
N TYR A 48 -0.76 -27.11 19.24
CA TYR A 48 -1.68 -26.01 18.96
C TYR A 48 -1.37 -24.76 19.80
N LYS A 49 -0.99 -24.94 21.07
CA LYS A 49 -0.54 -23.84 21.94
C LYS A 49 0.78 -23.22 21.46
N VAL A 50 1.74 -24.02 21.00
CA VAL A 50 2.98 -23.51 20.40
C VAL A 50 2.66 -22.69 19.16
N LEU A 51 1.84 -23.21 18.25
CA LEU A 51 1.48 -22.49 17.02
C LEU A 51 0.72 -21.19 17.30
N LYS A 52 -0.17 -21.17 18.31
CA LYS A 52 -0.79 -19.94 18.81
C LYS A 52 0.26 -18.92 19.27
N CYS A 53 1.19 -19.33 20.13
CA CYS A 53 2.22 -18.42 20.66
C CYS A 53 3.18 -17.91 19.57
N VAL A 54 3.57 -18.78 18.64
CA VAL A 54 4.38 -18.42 17.47
C VAL A 54 3.64 -17.43 16.56
N SER A 55 2.31 -17.56 16.43
CA SER A 55 1.49 -16.65 15.61
C SER A 55 1.53 -15.19 16.09
N TYR A 56 1.80 -14.95 17.38
CA TYR A 56 1.93 -13.59 17.93
C TYR A 56 3.08 -12.81 17.30
N TYR A 57 4.12 -13.50 16.84
CA TYR A 57 5.26 -12.88 16.17
C TYR A 57 5.04 -12.65 14.67
N SER A 58 3.89 -13.05 14.09
CA SER A 58 3.64 -12.96 12.63
C SER A 58 3.61 -11.53 12.07
N LEU A 59 3.46 -10.53 12.93
CA LEU A 59 3.50 -9.10 12.59
C LEU A 59 4.73 -8.39 13.15
N HIS A 60 5.80 -9.13 13.45
CA HIS A 60 7.07 -8.56 13.89
C HIS A 60 7.65 -7.58 12.84
N PRO A 61 8.27 -6.45 13.26
CA PRO A 61 8.86 -5.47 12.33
C PRO A 61 9.95 -6.05 11.43
N ASP A 62 10.69 -7.07 11.91
CA ASP A 62 11.73 -7.73 11.13
C ASP A 62 11.14 -8.72 10.10
N LEU A 63 11.33 -8.42 8.81
CA LEU A 63 10.85 -9.22 7.67
C LEU A 63 11.38 -10.68 7.65
N PRO A 64 12.69 -10.95 7.84
CA PRO A 64 13.22 -12.29 8.01
C PRO A 64 12.47 -13.11 9.07
N THR A 65 12.25 -12.54 10.25
CA THR A 65 11.52 -13.17 11.34
C THR A 65 10.09 -13.51 10.94
N LYS A 66 9.38 -12.55 10.33
CA LYS A 66 8.03 -12.76 9.80
C LYS A 66 7.97 -13.95 8.81
N ARG A 67 8.89 -14.01 7.85
CA ARG A 67 8.95 -15.12 6.86
C ARG A 67 9.23 -16.47 7.52
N LYS A 68 10.16 -16.52 8.48
CA LYS A 68 10.47 -17.74 9.24
C LYS A 68 9.22 -18.29 9.94
N ILE A 69 8.46 -17.41 10.60
CA ILE A 69 7.24 -17.77 11.35
C ILE A 69 6.15 -18.32 10.43
N ILE A 70 5.92 -17.64 9.31
CA ILE A 70 4.96 -18.06 8.30
C ILE A 70 5.32 -19.46 7.77
N ASN A 71 6.58 -19.67 7.37
CA ASN A 71 7.03 -20.95 6.84
C ASN A 71 6.94 -22.07 7.89
N TYR A 72 7.24 -21.75 9.15
CA TYR A 72 7.10 -22.68 10.26
C TYR A 72 5.63 -23.07 10.46
N PHE A 73 4.72 -22.10 10.44
CA PHE A 73 3.29 -22.37 10.55
C PHE A 73 2.78 -23.20 9.37
N GLU A 74 3.16 -22.88 8.14
CA GLU A 74 2.81 -23.64 6.92
C GLU A 74 3.24 -25.11 7.03
N LYS A 75 4.47 -25.36 7.50
CA LYS A 75 5.01 -26.72 7.69
C LYS A 75 4.16 -27.59 8.64
N TYR A 76 3.59 -27.00 9.69
CA TYR A 76 2.88 -27.75 10.73
C TYR A 76 1.35 -27.56 10.74
N SER A 77 0.81 -26.73 9.82
CA SER A 77 -0.64 -26.47 9.68
C SER A 77 -1.32 -27.32 8.61
N SER A 78 -0.55 -28.02 7.76
CA SER A 78 -1.03 -28.68 6.54
C SER A 78 -2.06 -29.80 6.74
N ASP A 79 -2.32 -30.25 7.98
CA ASP A 79 -3.05 -31.50 8.25
C ASP A 79 -4.16 -31.43 9.33
N SER A 80 -4.59 -30.25 9.80
CA SER A 80 -5.70 -30.23 10.78
C SER A 80 -6.63 -29.03 10.75
N ASP A 81 -7.85 -29.24 10.23
CA ASP A 81 -9.01 -28.38 10.48
C ASP A 81 -9.23 -28.12 11.99
N GLY A 82 -8.82 -29.07 12.84
CA GLY A 82 -8.84 -28.95 14.30
C GLY A 82 -7.96 -27.81 14.85
N LEU A 83 -6.79 -27.55 14.24
CA LEU A 83 -5.94 -26.41 14.63
C LEU A 83 -6.67 -25.09 14.33
N MET A 84 -7.25 -24.97 13.14
CA MET A 84 -7.92 -23.74 12.74
C MET A 84 -9.15 -23.46 13.61
N ASN A 85 -9.95 -24.49 13.92
CA ASN A 85 -11.07 -24.36 14.85
C ASN A 85 -10.59 -23.90 16.25
N TYR A 86 -9.52 -24.51 16.77
CA TYR A 86 -8.91 -24.11 18.04
C TYR A 86 -8.45 -22.64 18.04
N LEU A 87 -7.74 -22.21 16.99
CA LEU A 87 -7.28 -20.83 16.88
C LEU A 87 -8.44 -19.83 16.73
N ILE A 88 -9.50 -20.21 16.01
CA ILE A 88 -10.71 -19.40 15.87
C ILE A 88 -11.43 -19.23 17.21
N ASP A 89 -11.54 -20.29 18.00
CA ASP A 89 -12.21 -20.25 19.31
C ASP A 89 -11.41 -19.41 20.33
N GLU A 90 -10.08 -19.42 20.26
CA GLU A 90 -9.21 -18.55 21.04
C GLU A 90 -9.23 -17.10 20.55
N LEU A 91 -9.39 -16.86 19.24
CA LEU A 91 -9.38 -15.52 18.65
C LEU A 91 -10.69 -14.77 18.87
N LYS A 92 -11.85 -15.41 18.66
CA LYS A 92 -13.19 -14.80 18.79
C LYS A 92 -13.42 -13.98 20.07
N PRO A 93 -12.96 -14.39 21.27
CA PRO A 93 -13.10 -13.58 22.49
C PRO A 93 -12.14 -12.38 22.53
N MET A 94 -11.02 -12.42 21.80
CA MET A 94 -10.03 -11.34 21.75
C MET A 94 -10.39 -10.24 20.74
N LEU A 95 -11.42 -10.44 19.91
CA LEU A 95 -11.82 -9.44 18.91
C LEU A 95 -12.47 -8.22 19.55
N LEU A 96 -12.18 -7.06 18.98
CA LEU A 96 -12.86 -5.82 19.33
C LEU A 96 -14.33 -5.94 18.91
N ARG A 97 -15.25 -6.02 19.86
CA ARG A 97 -16.70 -6.07 19.60
C ARG A 97 -17.33 -4.74 20.00
N SER A 98 -17.67 -3.92 19.03
CA SER A 98 -18.44 -2.70 19.30
C SER A 98 -19.83 -3.07 19.84
N ASN A 99 -20.16 -2.63 21.06
CA ASN A 99 -21.49 -2.79 21.66
C ASN A 99 -22.55 -1.81 21.07
N SER A 100 -22.30 -1.26 19.89
CA SER A 100 -23.14 -0.22 19.25
C SER A 100 -24.59 -0.67 18.99
N SER A 101 -24.83 -1.96 18.80
CA SER A 101 -26.18 -2.53 18.64
C SER A 101 -27.02 -2.53 19.93
N ARG A 102 -26.41 -2.56 21.13
CA ARG A 102 -27.14 -2.35 22.40
C ARG A 102 -27.44 -0.88 22.66
N ARG A 103 -26.60 0.05 22.18
CA ARG A 103 -26.77 1.50 22.36
C ARG A 103 -27.94 2.07 21.55
N LYS A 104 -28.19 1.55 20.33
CA LYS A 104 -29.32 2.02 19.48
C LYS A 104 -30.71 1.74 20.06
N MET A 105 -30.88 0.76 20.95
CA MET A 105 -32.17 0.50 21.60
C MET A 105 -32.38 1.27 22.91
N ALA A 106 -31.33 1.86 23.49
CA ALA A 106 -31.43 2.56 24.78
C ALA A 106 -31.78 4.05 24.64
N ASN A 107 -31.49 4.69 23.51
CA ASN A 107 -31.70 6.13 23.33
C ASN A 107 -32.65 6.43 22.17
N VAL A 108 -33.93 6.09 22.34
CA VAL A 108 -35.02 6.74 21.60
C VAL A 108 -35.39 8.01 22.37
N HIS A 109 -34.49 8.99 22.35
CA HIS A 109 -34.82 10.37 22.71
C HIS A 109 -34.63 11.23 21.48
N THR A 110 -35.75 11.72 20.96
CA THR A 110 -35.87 12.68 19.86
C THR A 110 -35.26 14.01 20.28
N GLY A 111 -34.01 14.25 19.87
CA GLY A 111 -33.32 15.53 19.98
C GLY A 111 -31.83 15.40 19.66
N LEU A 112 -31.27 16.36 18.91
CA LEU A 112 -29.82 16.47 18.72
C LEU A 112 -29.22 17.04 20.01
N ASN A 113 -28.91 16.17 20.97
CA ASN A 113 -28.01 16.49 22.09
C ASN A 113 -26.60 16.02 21.69
N PRO A 114 -25.71 16.91 21.20
CA PRO A 114 -24.31 16.55 21.04
C PRO A 114 -23.71 16.44 22.45
N THR A 115 -23.66 15.24 23.01
CA THR A 115 -22.86 14.98 24.21
C THR A 115 -21.40 15.05 23.82
N LEU A 116 -20.75 16.19 24.09
CA LEU A 116 -19.31 16.26 24.26
C LEU A 116 -18.92 15.23 25.33
N GLY A 117 -18.32 14.11 24.92
CA GLY A 117 -17.95 13.03 25.84
C GLY A 117 -17.85 11.61 25.25
N PHE A 118 -18.21 11.40 23.98
CA PHE A 118 -18.13 10.06 23.35
C PHE A 118 -16.73 9.43 23.36
N SER A 119 -15.65 10.22 23.42
CA SER A 119 -14.28 9.69 23.41
C SER A 119 -13.91 8.93 24.67
N PHE A 120 -14.32 9.37 25.87
CA PHE A 120 -13.86 8.77 27.13
C PHE A 120 -14.37 7.33 27.34
N GLU A 121 -15.61 7.03 26.98
CA GLU A 121 -16.16 5.68 27.09
C GLU A 121 -15.60 4.71 26.03
N GLU A 122 -15.29 5.22 24.84
CA GLU A 122 -14.66 4.43 23.79
C GLU A 122 -13.18 4.17 24.11
N ASP A 123 -12.47 5.17 24.65
CA ASP A 123 -11.08 5.05 25.08
C ASP A 123 -10.94 4.10 26.29
N THR A 124 -11.88 4.13 27.25
CA THR A 124 -11.91 3.17 28.38
C THR A 124 -12.22 1.75 27.90
N PHE A 125 -13.08 1.59 26.90
CA PHE A 125 -13.33 0.28 26.30
C PHE A 125 -12.10 -0.26 25.55
N ILE A 126 -11.44 0.59 24.74
CA ILE A 126 -10.23 0.23 23.99
C ILE A 126 -9.08 -0.13 24.94
N THR A 127 -8.88 0.66 26.00
CA THR A 127 -7.85 0.37 27.01
C THR A 127 -8.14 -0.93 27.78
N GLY A 128 -9.41 -1.19 28.12
CA GLY A 128 -9.82 -2.48 28.70
C GLY A 128 -9.61 -3.66 27.74
N TRP A 129 -9.93 -3.50 26.46
CA TRP A 129 -9.67 -4.50 25.42
C TRP A 129 -8.17 -4.79 25.26
N LYS A 130 -7.32 -3.76 25.29
CA LYS A 130 -5.86 -3.90 25.26
C LYS A 130 -5.32 -4.64 26.48
N ALA A 131 -5.79 -4.28 27.68
CA ALA A 131 -5.39 -4.93 28.92
C ALA A 131 -5.74 -6.44 28.93
N ASN A 132 -6.82 -6.81 28.24
CA ASN A 132 -7.24 -8.21 28.07
C ASN A 132 -6.51 -8.94 26.92
N GLY A 133 -5.40 -8.40 26.41
CA GLY A 133 -4.59 -9.03 25.37
C GLY A 133 -5.10 -8.85 23.94
N GLY A 134 -5.99 -7.88 23.70
CA GLY A 134 -6.57 -7.62 22.38
C GLY A 134 -5.54 -7.37 21.28
N LEU A 135 -4.41 -6.73 21.59
CA LEU A 135 -3.32 -6.49 20.63
C LEU A 135 -2.67 -7.79 20.13
N LYS A 136 -2.58 -8.83 20.98
CA LYS A 136 -2.10 -10.16 20.54
C LYS A 136 -3.09 -10.88 19.62
N GLY A 137 -4.36 -10.52 19.72
CA GLY A 137 -5.40 -11.01 18.83
C GLY A 137 -5.15 -10.61 17.37
N ILE A 138 -4.50 -9.47 17.12
CA ILE A 138 -4.26 -8.98 15.75
C ILE A 138 -3.31 -9.91 14.94
N PRO A 139 -2.09 -10.25 15.40
CA PRO A 139 -1.24 -11.22 14.72
C PRO A 139 -1.89 -12.61 14.58
N LEU A 140 -2.62 -13.06 15.61
CA LEU A 140 -3.35 -14.32 15.54
C LEU A 140 -4.42 -14.26 14.44
N PHE A 141 -5.15 -13.16 14.34
CA PHE A 141 -6.15 -12.93 13.29
C PHE A 141 -5.51 -12.93 11.90
N TYR A 142 -4.35 -12.30 11.75
CA TYR A 142 -3.58 -12.31 10.50
C TYR A 142 -3.24 -13.74 10.05
N MET A 143 -2.76 -14.58 10.97
CA MET A 143 -2.45 -15.98 10.66
C MET A 143 -3.70 -16.81 10.36
N VAL A 144 -4.79 -16.60 11.10
CA VAL A 144 -6.06 -17.29 10.83
C VAL A 144 -6.58 -16.96 9.43
N LEU A 145 -6.56 -15.70 9.01
CA LEU A 145 -7.01 -15.29 7.68
C LEU A 145 -6.19 -15.90 6.55
N ARG A 146 -4.90 -16.09 6.77
CA ARG A 146 -3.97 -16.64 5.77
C ARG A 146 -4.18 -18.14 5.52
N HIS A 147 -4.56 -18.89 6.57
CA HIS A 147 -4.67 -20.36 6.52
C HIS A 147 -6.13 -20.86 6.59
N LEU A 148 -7.11 -19.96 6.46
CA LEU A 148 -8.51 -20.33 6.49
C LEU A 148 -8.90 -21.14 5.25
N ASN A 149 -9.38 -22.37 5.46
CA ASN A 149 -9.87 -23.21 4.38
C ASN A 149 -11.11 -22.59 3.73
N LYS A 150 -11.25 -22.73 2.40
CA LYS A 150 -12.38 -22.17 1.66
C LYS A 150 -13.72 -22.60 2.27
N SER A 151 -13.90 -23.87 2.61
CA SER A 151 -15.12 -24.38 3.27
C SER A 151 -15.51 -23.62 4.55
N GLN A 152 -14.55 -23.04 5.27
CA GLN A 152 -14.76 -22.35 6.55
C GLN A 152 -15.00 -20.84 6.39
N ILE A 153 -14.69 -20.24 5.23
CA ILE A 153 -14.78 -18.78 5.06
C ILE A 153 -16.21 -18.30 5.28
N SER A 154 -17.19 -18.87 4.57
CA SER A 154 -18.60 -18.45 4.64
C SER A 154 -19.17 -18.49 6.05
N VAL A 155 -18.80 -19.51 6.85
CA VAL A 155 -19.25 -19.68 8.24
C VAL A 155 -18.65 -18.63 9.17
N ASN A 156 -17.44 -18.16 8.86
CA ASN A 156 -16.69 -17.24 9.71
C ASN A 156 -16.81 -15.76 9.28
N LEU A 157 -17.48 -15.45 8.15
CA LEU A 157 -17.69 -14.06 7.69
C LEU A 157 -18.38 -13.17 8.74
N ASN A 158 -19.27 -13.74 9.55
CA ASN A 158 -20.06 -13.02 10.55
C ASN A 158 -19.24 -12.38 11.68
N TRP A 159 -18.02 -12.86 11.94
CA TRP A 159 -17.12 -12.26 12.93
C TRP A 159 -15.87 -11.65 12.28
N ILE A 160 -15.43 -12.17 11.13
CA ILE A 160 -14.28 -11.63 10.40
C ILE A 160 -14.57 -10.19 9.96
N ILE A 161 -15.72 -9.96 9.30
CA ILE A 161 -16.08 -8.65 8.77
C ILE A 161 -16.24 -7.63 9.91
N PRO A 162 -17.05 -7.85 10.96
CA PRO A 162 -17.14 -6.90 12.07
C PRO A 162 -15.83 -6.71 12.82
N GLY A 163 -14.99 -7.75 12.95
CA GLY A 163 -13.69 -7.64 13.59
C GLY A 163 -12.76 -6.67 12.87
N ILE A 164 -12.68 -6.76 11.54
CA ILE A 164 -11.91 -5.83 10.70
C ILE A 164 -12.53 -4.43 10.74
N MET A 165 -13.84 -4.31 10.58
CA MET A 165 -14.54 -3.02 10.57
C MET A 165 -14.40 -2.26 11.88
N ASN A 166 -14.51 -2.93 13.03
CA ASN A 166 -14.34 -2.28 14.33
C ASN A 166 -12.91 -1.71 14.52
N MET A 167 -11.90 -2.33 13.90
CA MET A 167 -10.53 -1.77 13.89
C MET A 167 -10.41 -0.59 12.93
N LEU A 168 -11.03 -0.66 11.76
CA LEU A 168 -11.02 0.42 10.75
C LEU A 168 -11.79 1.67 11.21
N ASP A 169 -12.87 1.49 11.96
CA ASP A 169 -13.69 2.58 12.53
C ASP A 169 -13.02 3.25 13.74
N ASN A 170 -11.94 2.69 14.28
CA ASN A 170 -11.23 3.27 15.41
C ASN A 170 -10.66 4.66 15.07
N THR A 171 -10.95 5.63 15.93
CA THR A 171 -10.49 7.02 15.82
C THR A 171 -9.37 7.37 16.79
N SER A 172 -9.19 6.60 17.87
CA SER A 172 -8.26 6.91 18.95
C SER A 172 -6.81 6.53 18.61
N GLU A 173 -6.60 5.42 17.91
CA GLU A 173 -5.25 4.91 17.61
C GLU A 173 -5.05 4.48 16.16
N LEU A 174 -4.43 5.38 15.39
CA LEU A 174 -4.16 5.18 13.97
C LEU A 174 -3.19 4.00 13.71
N LYS A 175 -1.99 4.03 14.30
CA LYS A 175 -0.92 3.06 13.99
C LYS A 175 -1.18 1.65 14.53
N MET A 176 -1.58 1.55 15.80
CA MET A 176 -1.65 0.25 16.48
C MET A 176 -2.94 -0.53 16.16
N ILE A 177 -4.03 0.17 15.85
CA ILE A 177 -5.34 -0.46 15.63
C ILE A 177 -5.79 -0.26 14.19
N LYS A 178 -5.98 0.99 13.74
CA LYS A 178 -6.58 1.26 12.44
C LYS A 178 -5.74 0.73 11.27
N MET A 179 -4.44 0.99 11.26
CA MET A 179 -3.52 0.47 10.23
C MET A 179 -3.43 -1.06 10.24
N LYS A 180 -3.53 -1.69 11.41
CA LYS A 180 -3.60 -3.15 11.51
C LYS A 180 -4.92 -3.69 10.95
N GLY A 181 -6.01 -2.95 11.09
CA GLY A 181 -7.27 -3.22 10.40
C GLY A 181 -7.14 -3.21 8.87
N VAL A 182 -6.41 -2.23 8.32
CA VAL A 182 -6.11 -2.15 6.87
C VAL A 182 -5.30 -3.38 6.41
N LEU A 183 -4.28 -3.76 7.18
CA LEU A 183 -3.47 -4.95 6.90
C LEU A 183 -4.30 -6.24 6.91
N LEU A 184 -5.18 -6.40 7.91
CA LEU A 184 -6.06 -7.57 8.02
C LEU A 184 -7.05 -7.61 6.85
N LEU A 185 -7.58 -6.47 6.43
CA LEU A 185 -8.43 -6.35 5.25
C LEU A 185 -7.69 -6.78 3.97
N LYS A 186 -6.47 -6.28 3.74
CA LYS A 186 -5.63 -6.70 2.61
C LYS A 186 -5.42 -8.21 2.61
N THR A 187 -5.11 -8.78 3.78
CA THR A 187 -4.90 -10.21 3.96
C THR A 187 -6.18 -11.01 3.68
N PHE A 188 -7.32 -10.56 4.20
CA PHE A 188 -8.63 -11.15 3.93
C PHE A 188 -8.94 -11.17 2.42
N LEU A 189 -8.70 -10.06 1.72
CA LEU A 189 -8.93 -9.97 0.28
C LEU A 189 -7.99 -10.86 -0.55
N LEU A 190 -6.73 -10.98 -0.13
CA LEU A 190 -5.73 -11.77 -0.85
C LEU A 190 -5.96 -13.27 -0.68
N TYR A 191 -6.17 -13.75 0.54
CA TYR A 191 -6.16 -15.18 0.86
C TYR A 191 -7.57 -15.81 0.88
N CYS A 192 -8.61 -15.08 1.31
CA CYS A 192 -9.97 -15.64 1.38
C CYS A 192 -10.73 -15.55 0.04
N PHE A 193 -10.34 -14.66 -0.87
CA PHE A 193 -10.99 -14.45 -2.17
C PHE A 193 -10.03 -14.61 -3.36
N GLU A 194 -9.03 -15.48 -3.22
CA GLU A 194 -8.10 -15.77 -4.31
C GLU A 194 -8.84 -16.44 -5.48
N SER A 195 -8.75 -15.79 -6.65
CA SER A 195 -9.37 -16.21 -7.91
C SER A 195 -8.61 -17.37 -8.53
N ASN A 196 -8.79 -18.58 -8.03
CA ASN A 196 -8.35 -19.78 -8.75
C ASN A 196 -9.43 -20.16 -9.75
N GLU A 197 -9.16 -19.91 -11.03
CA GLU A 197 -9.98 -20.29 -12.19
C GLU A 197 -10.28 -21.79 -12.26
N SER A 198 -9.57 -22.62 -11.48
CA SER A 198 -9.67 -24.07 -11.45
C SER A 198 -10.71 -24.66 -10.49
N THR A 199 -11.46 -23.85 -9.73
CA THR A 199 -12.51 -24.39 -8.82
C THR A 199 -13.92 -24.22 -9.41
N THR A 200 -14.40 -25.32 -9.98
CA THR A 200 -15.77 -25.60 -10.46
C THR A 200 -16.80 -25.56 -9.34
N GLY A 201 -17.19 -24.38 -8.87
CA GLY A 201 -18.31 -24.23 -7.94
C GLY A 201 -18.67 -22.77 -7.67
N ASN A 202 -19.93 -22.51 -7.35
CA ASN A 202 -20.50 -21.22 -6.94
C ASN A 202 -19.85 -20.71 -5.63
N TRP A 203 -18.58 -20.33 -5.67
CA TRP A 203 -17.88 -19.70 -4.55
C TRP A 203 -18.33 -18.25 -4.40
N ILE A 204 -18.54 -17.79 -3.15
CA ILE A 204 -18.99 -16.42 -2.88
C ILE A 204 -17.90 -15.45 -3.34
N SER A 205 -18.26 -14.55 -4.26
CA SER A 205 -17.37 -13.46 -4.68
C SER A 205 -17.34 -12.36 -3.62
N PHE A 206 -16.20 -11.68 -3.45
CA PHE A 206 -16.11 -10.57 -2.49
C PHE A 206 -17.20 -9.51 -2.74
N LYS A 207 -17.56 -9.27 -4.00
CA LYS A 207 -18.65 -8.36 -4.39
C LYS A 207 -19.99 -8.68 -3.72
N GLN A 208 -20.28 -9.95 -3.45
CA GLN A 208 -21.54 -10.38 -2.82
C GLN A 208 -21.58 -10.13 -1.30
N THR A 209 -20.44 -9.82 -0.67
CA THR A 209 -20.37 -9.59 0.78
C THR A 209 -20.93 -8.24 1.22
N GLY A 210 -21.10 -7.29 0.29
CA GLY A 210 -21.51 -5.91 0.60
C GLY A 210 -20.45 -5.06 1.32
N VAL A 211 -19.29 -5.63 1.66
CA VAL A 211 -18.22 -4.96 2.43
C VAL A 211 -17.53 -3.85 1.62
N PHE A 212 -17.53 -3.97 0.30
CA PHE A 212 -16.88 -3.01 -0.60
C PHE A 212 -17.33 -1.57 -0.33
N GLU A 213 -18.63 -1.32 -0.26
CA GLU A 213 -19.21 0.02 -0.12
C GLU A 213 -18.90 0.66 1.24
N MET A 214 -18.65 -0.16 2.26
CA MET A 214 -18.28 0.31 3.59
C MET A 214 -16.80 0.66 3.67
N VAL A 215 -15.94 -0.17 3.09
CA VAL A 215 -14.48 -0.08 3.20
C VAL A 215 -13.88 0.95 2.23
N ASP A 216 -14.41 1.04 1.01
CA ASP A 216 -13.95 1.96 -0.03
C ASP A 216 -13.83 3.42 0.47
N PRO A 217 -14.85 4.04 1.09
CA PRO A 217 -14.74 5.40 1.60
C PRO A 217 -13.76 5.54 2.78
N ILE A 218 -13.66 4.53 3.66
CA ILE A 218 -12.76 4.57 4.82
C ILE A 218 -11.30 4.64 4.34
N LEU A 219 -10.92 3.75 3.40
CA LEU A 219 -9.56 3.73 2.86
C LEU A 219 -9.23 5.04 2.12
N LYS A 220 -10.15 5.59 1.33
CA LYS A 220 -9.92 6.88 0.65
C LYS A 220 -9.69 8.01 1.64
N ASN A 221 -10.45 8.05 2.74
CA ASN A 221 -10.27 9.09 3.76
C ASN A 221 -8.87 9.04 4.37
N MET A 222 -8.29 7.84 4.54
CA MET A 222 -6.93 7.68 5.05
C MET A 222 -5.86 8.17 4.07
N CYS A 223 -6.14 8.24 2.77
CA CYS A 223 -5.22 8.81 1.78
C CYS A 223 -4.98 10.33 1.97
N TYR A 224 -5.80 11.01 2.77
CA TYR A 224 -5.65 12.44 3.07
C TYR A 224 -4.88 12.71 4.38
N PHE A 225 -4.34 11.67 5.01
CA PHE A 225 -3.49 11.80 6.20
C PHE A 225 -2.08 12.21 5.76
N LEU A 226 -1.94 13.50 5.48
CA LEU A 226 -0.75 14.13 4.89
C LEU A 226 -0.19 15.24 5.79
N PRO A 227 1.08 15.62 5.60
CA PRO A 227 1.64 16.80 6.26
C PRO A 227 0.87 18.10 5.94
N PRO A 228 0.88 19.11 6.83
CA PRO A 228 1.54 19.12 8.15
C PRO A 228 0.72 18.48 9.27
N SER A 229 -0.49 17.99 8.99
CA SER A 229 -1.37 17.40 10.01
C SER A 229 -0.83 16.09 10.57
N TYR A 230 -0.05 15.37 9.76
CA TYR A 230 0.68 14.17 10.12
C TYR A 230 2.16 14.36 9.79
N ASN A 231 3.03 13.65 10.50
CA ASN A 231 4.45 13.65 10.15
C ASN A 231 4.67 12.88 8.83
N GLU A 232 5.82 13.10 8.19
CA GLU A 232 6.13 12.50 6.88
C GLU A 232 6.18 10.97 6.92
N HIS A 233 6.86 10.39 7.91
CA HIS A 233 7.01 8.94 8.06
C HIS A 233 5.66 8.23 8.25
N ASP A 234 4.81 8.76 9.12
CA ASP A 234 3.48 8.22 9.38
C ASP A 234 2.62 8.30 8.12
N SER A 235 2.68 9.43 7.40
CA SER A 235 1.96 9.61 6.14
C SER A 235 2.41 8.58 5.11
N LEU A 236 3.72 8.30 5.03
CA LEU A 236 4.28 7.30 4.12
C LEU A 236 3.80 5.89 4.49
N ASP A 237 3.93 5.48 5.75
CA ASP A 237 3.47 4.18 6.26
C ASP A 237 1.97 3.97 5.98
N ILE A 238 1.16 5.02 6.14
CA ILE A 238 -0.28 4.99 5.88
C ILE A 238 -0.54 4.78 4.39
N LEU A 239 0.09 5.59 3.54
CA LEU A 239 -0.16 5.57 2.11
C LEU A 239 0.30 4.27 1.46
N GLU A 240 1.46 3.74 1.85
CA GLU A 240 1.97 2.46 1.36
C GLU A 240 0.95 1.34 1.56
N GLU A 241 0.47 1.16 2.80
CA GLU A 241 -0.45 0.08 3.12
C GLU A 241 -1.86 0.32 2.55
N VAL A 242 -2.33 1.58 2.56
CA VAL A 242 -3.67 1.92 2.06
C VAL A 242 -3.76 1.82 0.54
N TYR A 243 -2.76 2.29 -0.21
CA TYR A 243 -2.77 2.22 -1.68
C TYR A 243 -2.73 0.77 -2.16
N ASP A 244 -1.87 -0.04 -1.56
CA ASP A 244 -1.83 -1.48 -1.82
C ASP A 244 -3.19 -2.14 -1.55
N THR A 245 -3.81 -1.79 -0.42
CA THR A 245 -5.10 -2.37 -0.03
C THR A 245 -6.21 -1.93 -0.97
N LEU A 246 -6.24 -0.66 -1.41
CA LEU A 246 -7.18 -0.15 -2.40
C LEU A 246 -7.05 -0.87 -3.75
N ILE A 247 -5.82 -1.10 -4.22
CA ILE A 247 -5.57 -1.84 -5.47
C ILE A 247 -6.14 -3.25 -5.36
N VAL A 248 -5.86 -3.96 -4.25
CA VAL A 248 -6.40 -5.31 -4.02
C VAL A 248 -7.93 -5.27 -3.90
N LEU A 249 -8.49 -4.31 -3.18
CA LEU A 249 -9.94 -4.13 -3.02
C LEU A 249 -10.63 -3.96 -4.37
N TYR A 250 -10.11 -3.11 -5.26
CA TYR A 250 -10.68 -2.91 -6.58
C TYR A 250 -10.52 -4.15 -7.47
N LYS A 251 -9.36 -4.83 -7.42
CA LYS A 251 -9.14 -6.09 -8.15
C LYS A 251 -10.07 -7.21 -7.73
N ARG A 252 -10.40 -7.31 -6.43
CA ARG A 252 -11.27 -8.38 -5.90
C ARG A 252 -12.76 -8.02 -5.90
N GLY A 253 -13.11 -6.74 -5.80
CA GLY A 253 -14.48 -6.27 -5.69
C GLY A 253 -15.15 -5.88 -7.00
N LEU A 254 -14.38 -5.62 -8.07
CA LEU A 254 -14.89 -5.07 -9.33
C LEU A 254 -14.44 -5.91 -10.53
N ASN A 255 -15.20 -5.81 -11.62
CA ASN A 255 -14.73 -6.34 -12.90
C ASN A 255 -13.57 -5.49 -13.45
N ASN A 256 -12.80 -6.03 -14.39
CA ASN A 256 -11.58 -5.39 -14.89
C ASN A 256 -11.81 -3.93 -15.37
N GLY A 257 -12.88 -3.68 -16.13
CA GLY A 257 -13.21 -2.35 -16.61
C GLY A 257 -13.54 -1.34 -15.50
N MET A 258 -14.38 -1.70 -14.52
CA MET A 258 -14.66 -0.81 -13.38
C MET A 258 -13.46 -0.66 -12.45
N MET A 259 -12.65 -1.70 -12.28
CA MET A 259 -11.40 -1.67 -11.51
C MET A 259 -10.43 -0.65 -12.12
N LYS A 260 -10.14 -0.76 -13.43
CA LYS A 260 -9.31 0.22 -14.14
C LYS A 260 -9.90 1.63 -14.03
N ARG A 261 -11.21 1.79 -14.22
CA ARG A 261 -11.87 3.09 -14.04
C ARG A 261 -11.68 3.66 -12.64
N LYS A 262 -11.87 2.88 -11.57
CA LYS A 262 -11.69 3.34 -10.18
C LYS A 262 -10.23 3.66 -9.86
N LEU A 263 -9.28 2.85 -10.33
CA LEU A 263 -7.86 3.15 -10.19
C LEU A 263 -7.50 4.46 -10.90
N GLY A 264 -7.96 4.64 -12.14
CA GLY A 264 -7.69 5.83 -12.93
C GLY A 264 -8.35 7.07 -12.36
N THR A 265 -9.68 7.08 -12.20
CA THR A 265 -10.39 8.29 -11.79
C THR A 265 -10.19 8.62 -10.32
N VAL A 266 -10.26 7.62 -9.43
CA VAL A 266 -10.24 7.88 -7.98
C VAL A 266 -8.82 7.92 -7.45
N LEU A 267 -8.04 6.84 -7.64
CA LEU A 267 -6.72 6.77 -7.01
C LEU A 267 -5.72 7.68 -7.73
N LEU A 268 -5.55 7.52 -9.05
CA LEU A 268 -4.61 8.34 -9.82
C LEU A 268 -5.10 9.78 -9.95
N SER A 269 -6.29 10.00 -10.50
CA SER A 269 -6.71 11.34 -10.90
C SER A 269 -7.14 12.24 -9.74
N ASP A 270 -7.90 11.72 -8.79
CA ASP A 270 -8.44 12.52 -7.69
C ASP A 270 -7.51 12.50 -6.47
N ILE A 271 -7.09 11.34 -5.99
CA ILE A 271 -6.26 11.26 -4.77
C ILE A 271 -4.83 11.71 -5.08
N ILE A 272 -4.12 11.05 -5.99
CA ILE A 272 -2.68 11.31 -6.21
C ILE A 272 -2.47 12.65 -6.91
N LEU A 273 -3.00 12.83 -8.12
CA LEU A 273 -2.68 13.97 -8.99
C LEU A 273 -3.34 15.28 -8.55
N ARG A 274 -4.55 15.22 -7.96
CA ARG A 274 -5.29 16.42 -7.57
C ARG A 274 -5.09 16.81 -6.11
N HIS A 275 -4.84 15.87 -5.20
CA HIS A 275 -4.75 16.17 -3.78
C HIS A 275 -3.36 15.93 -3.17
N THR A 276 -2.77 14.76 -3.36
CA THR A 276 -1.55 14.39 -2.66
C THR A 276 -0.33 15.13 -3.22
N LEU A 277 -0.05 14.99 -4.52
CA LEU A 277 1.11 15.60 -5.17
C LEU A 277 1.14 17.13 -5.00
N PRO A 278 0.06 17.88 -5.25
CA PRO A 278 0.06 19.34 -5.05
C PRO A 278 0.33 19.77 -3.60
N ARG A 279 -0.03 18.93 -2.62
CA ARG A 279 0.13 19.25 -1.20
C ARG A 279 1.52 18.91 -0.66
N ILE A 280 2.11 17.81 -1.12
CA ILE A 280 3.46 17.42 -0.68
C ILE A 280 4.54 18.18 -1.48
N GLY A 281 4.36 18.31 -2.80
CA GLY A 281 5.35 18.89 -3.71
C GLY A 281 6.74 18.27 -3.54
N ILE A 282 7.77 19.08 -3.74
CA ILE A 282 9.18 18.71 -3.59
C ILE A 282 9.62 18.68 -2.12
N LYS A 283 8.85 19.30 -1.22
CA LYS A 283 9.21 19.47 0.19
C LYS A 283 9.40 18.14 0.95
N TYR A 284 8.65 17.10 0.59
CA TYR A 284 8.68 15.80 1.24
C TYR A 284 9.16 14.75 0.24
N GLU A 285 10.48 14.66 0.08
CA GLU A 285 11.15 13.87 -0.97
C GLU A 285 10.77 12.37 -0.94
N ALA A 286 10.66 11.78 0.26
CA ALA A 286 10.31 10.36 0.38
C ALA A 286 8.86 10.10 -0.05
N LEU A 287 7.94 10.98 0.35
CA LEU A 287 6.55 10.92 -0.10
C LEU A 287 6.44 11.15 -1.61
N LEU A 288 7.20 12.10 -2.17
CA LEU A 288 7.21 12.36 -3.60
C LEU A 288 7.68 11.13 -4.38
N GLN A 289 8.79 10.51 -3.98
CA GLN A 289 9.27 9.29 -4.60
C GLN A 289 8.21 8.19 -4.57
N PHE A 290 7.60 7.93 -3.41
CA PHE A 290 6.52 6.95 -3.27
C PHE A 290 5.32 7.25 -4.19
N GLN A 291 4.94 8.53 -4.34
CA GLN A 291 3.86 8.91 -5.25
C GLN A 291 4.24 8.66 -6.72
N LEU A 292 5.49 8.93 -7.12
CA LEU A 292 5.95 8.63 -8.47
C LEU A 292 5.94 7.11 -8.75
N ASP A 293 6.43 6.30 -7.82
CA ASP A 293 6.33 4.83 -7.87
C ASP A 293 4.88 4.36 -8.00
N SER A 294 3.98 4.99 -7.25
CA SER A 294 2.55 4.67 -7.27
C SER A 294 1.89 5.05 -8.59
N VAL A 295 2.21 6.23 -9.15
CA VAL A 295 1.74 6.66 -10.47
C VAL A 295 2.19 5.66 -11.54
N GLU A 296 3.47 5.31 -11.54
CA GLU A 296 4.04 4.36 -12.49
C GLU A 296 3.32 3.00 -12.44
N ARG A 297 3.15 2.45 -11.24
CA ARG A 297 2.45 1.19 -11.02
C ARG A 297 0.98 1.24 -11.45
N ILE A 298 0.30 2.38 -11.26
CA ILE A 298 -1.09 2.52 -11.70
C ILE A 298 -1.14 2.61 -13.23
N ILE A 299 -0.21 3.34 -13.86
CA ILE A 299 -0.10 3.41 -15.33
C ILE A 299 0.04 1.99 -15.91
N ASP A 300 0.89 1.14 -15.33
CA ASP A 300 1.02 -0.28 -15.74
C ASP A 300 -0.29 -1.04 -15.70
N ILE A 301 -1.12 -0.81 -14.67
CA ILE A 301 -2.40 -1.49 -14.52
C ILE A 301 -3.44 -0.94 -15.52
N LEU A 302 -3.43 0.38 -15.75
CA LEU A 302 -4.39 1.04 -16.65
C LEU A 302 -4.08 0.71 -18.11
N ASP A 303 -2.80 0.61 -18.46
CA ASP A 303 -2.29 0.40 -19.81
C ASP A 303 -2.78 1.54 -20.73
N ASP A 304 -3.25 1.26 -21.95
CA ASP A 304 -3.80 2.24 -22.90
C ASP A 304 -4.85 3.20 -22.30
N ASN A 305 -5.59 2.78 -21.25
CA ASN A 305 -6.58 3.64 -20.59
C ASN A 305 -5.95 4.84 -19.86
N THR A 306 -4.63 4.85 -19.68
CA THR A 306 -3.87 5.98 -19.14
C THR A 306 -4.11 7.27 -19.94
N VAL A 307 -4.41 7.15 -21.24
CA VAL A 307 -4.67 8.29 -22.13
C VAL A 307 -5.77 9.23 -21.61
N ILE A 308 -6.75 8.70 -20.86
CA ILE A 308 -7.84 9.47 -20.26
C ILE A 308 -7.32 10.47 -19.22
N HIS A 309 -6.20 10.14 -18.58
CA HIS A 309 -5.60 10.92 -17.49
C HIS A 309 -4.36 11.70 -17.93
N LEU A 310 -3.92 11.55 -19.17
CA LEU A 310 -2.71 12.14 -19.75
C LEU A 310 -2.57 13.64 -19.43
N GLN A 311 -3.58 14.43 -19.79
CA GLN A 311 -3.56 15.89 -19.61
C GLN A 311 -3.38 16.27 -18.12
N ARG A 312 -4.02 15.55 -17.20
CA ARG A 312 -3.89 15.84 -15.76
C ARG A 312 -2.51 15.43 -15.24
N ILE A 313 -1.95 14.32 -15.72
CA ILE A 313 -0.59 13.92 -15.33
C ILE A 313 0.42 14.99 -15.77
N ILE A 314 0.39 15.40 -17.04
CA ILE A 314 1.26 16.45 -17.58
C ILE A 314 1.11 17.74 -16.78
N TYR A 315 -0.14 18.20 -16.56
CA TYR A 315 -0.40 19.42 -15.82
C TYR A 315 0.13 19.36 -14.38
N THR A 316 -0.19 18.30 -13.64
CA THR A 316 0.21 18.17 -12.23
C THR A 316 1.74 18.11 -12.10
N PHE A 317 2.41 17.32 -12.95
CA PHE A 317 3.88 17.20 -12.92
C PHE A 317 4.53 18.52 -13.34
N GLY A 318 4.02 19.15 -14.39
CA GLY A 318 4.48 20.46 -14.86
C GLY A 318 4.39 21.53 -13.78
N GLU A 319 3.21 21.72 -13.20
CA GLU A 319 2.93 22.85 -12.30
C GLU A 319 3.50 22.64 -10.89
N TYR A 320 3.41 21.43 -10.33
CA TYR A 320 3.75 21.20 -8.91
C TYR A 320 5.11 20.56 -8.68
N ILE A 321 5.77 20.05 -9.72
CA ILE A 321 7.09 19.41 -9.59
C ILE A 321 8.09 20.15 -10.47
N ILE A 322 7.89 20.16 -11.78
CA ILE A 322 8.89 20.67 -12.73
C ILE A 322 9.05 22.18 -12.61
N ARG A 323 7.95 22.92 -12.39
CA ARG A 323 7.98 24.38 -12.21
C ARG A 323 8.48 24.81 -10.84
N ASP A 324 8.49 23.93 -9.84
CA ASP A 324 8.90 24.26 -8.47
C ASP A 324 10.37 24.78 -8.45
N PRO A 325 10.64 25.95 -7.85
CA PRO A 325 11.97 26.56 -7.87
C PRO A 325 13.04 25.74 -7.14
N PHE A 326 12.65 24.80 -6.29
CA PHE A 326 13.56 23.98 -5.48
C PHE A 326 13.88 22.62 -6.10
N LEU A 327 13.47 22.36 -7.35
CA LEU A 327 13.70 21.09 -8.06
C LEU A 327 15.16 20.64 -8.05
N THR A 328 16.08 21.58 -8.22
CA THR A 328 17.54 21.38 -8.24
C THR A 328 18.13 21.10 -6.86
N THR A 329 17.42 21.45 -5.78
CA THR A 329 17.87 21.29 -4.39
C THR A 329 17.49 19.95 -3.76
N ILE A 330 16.80 19.09 -4.51
CA ILE A 330 16.42 17.74 -4.08
C ILE A 330 17.68 16.96 -3.73
N LYS A 331 17.74 16.40 -2.52
CA LYS A 331 18.86 15.57 -2.08
C LYS A 331 18.77 14.15 -2.62
N ASN A 332 17.55 13.67 -2.84
CA ASN A 332 17.29 12.36 -3.41
C ASN A 332 17.44 12.36 -4.93
N ASN A 333 18.61 11.95 -5.40
CA ASN A 333 18.95 11.87 -6.82
C ASN A 333 18.02 10.96 -7.66
N ASN A 334 17.17 10.14 -7.03
CA ASN A 334 16.27 9.23 -7.75
C ASN A 334 15.00 9.91 -8.26
N ILE A 335 14.62 11.09 -7.74
CA ILE A 335 13.32 11.70 -8.08
C ILE A 335 13.27 12.16 -9.53
N LEU A 336 14.34 12.80 -10.03
CA LEU A 336 14.37 13.31 -11.40
C LEU A 336 14.37 12.20 -12.46
N PRO A 337 15.22 11.16 -12.37
CA PRO A 337 15.12 9.98 -13.24
C PRO A 337 13.71 9.38 -13.22
N LYS A 338 13.09 9.29 -12.04
CA LYS A 338 11.75 8.73 -11.89
C LYS A 338 10.65 9.56 -12.58
N ILE A 339 10.76 10.89 -12.57
CA ILE A 339 9.87 11.77 -13.32
C ILE A 339 9.99 11.50 -14.82
N ILE A 340 11.23 11.39 -15.32
CA ILE A 340 11.51 11.09 -16.72
C ILE A 340 10.98 9.70 -17.10
N ASP A 341 11.14 8.70 -16.23
CA ASP A 341 10.63 7.35 -16.42
C ASP A 341 9.10 7.32 -16.53
N VAL A 342 8.39 8.06 -15.67
CA VAL A 342 6.93 8.19 -15.76
C VAL A 342 6.51 8.79 -17.10
N PHE A 343 7.19 9.85 -17.56
CA PHE A 343 6.89 10.42 -18.87
C PHE A 343 7.22 9.48 -20.03
N ASN A 344 8.37 8.81 -20.02
CA ASN A 344 8.72 7.78 -21.00
C ASN A 344 7.64 6.70 -21.08
N LYS A 345 7.16 6.24 -19.93
CA LYS A 345 6.13 5.21 -19.84
C LYS A 345 4.81 5.67 -20.45
N ILE A 346 4.42 6.91 -20.18
CA ILE A 346 3.24 7.52 -20.78
C ILE A 346 3.36 7.63 -22.30
N VAL A 347 4.51 8.09 -22.80
CA VAL A 347 4.79 8.21 -24.24
C VAL A 347 4.73 6.84 -24.93
N ASN A 348 5.20 5.79 -24.26
CA ASN A 348 5.20 4.43 -24.81
C ASN A 348 3.79 3.82 -24.89
N ILE A 349 2.98 3.99 -23.83
CA ILE A 349 1.67 3.35 -23.69
C ILE A 349 0.56 4.15 -24.38
N CYS A 350 0.62 5.49 -24.42
CA CYS A 350 -0.45 6.28 -25.00
C CYS A 350 -0.44 6.26 -26.54
N PRO A 351 -1.61 6.43 -27.18
CA PRO A 351 -1.71 6.57 -28.64
C PRO A 351 -0.88 7.75 -29.17
N GLU A 352 -0.23 7.55 -30.31
CA GLU A 352 0.65 8.52 -30.96
C GLU A 352 -0.03 9.87 -31.19
N GLU A 353 -1.28 9.88 -31.68
CA GLU A 353 -2.05 11.10 -31.93
C GLU A 353 -2.16 11.99 -30.69
N ARG A 354 -2.32 11.37 -29.52
CA ARG A 354 -2.47 12.09 -28.24
C ARG A 354 -1.13 12.60 -27.73
N ILE A 355 -0.04 11.86 -27.95
CA ILE A 355 1.30 12.32 -27.63
C ILE A 355 1.69 13.50 -28.52
N GLN A 356 1.41 13.42 -29.83
CA GLN A 356 1.68 14.51 -30.77
C GLN A 356 0.90 15.79 -30.42
N ALA A 357 -0.34 15.68 -29.94
CA ALA A 357 -1.12 16.83 -29.48
C ALA A 357 -0.51 17.53 -28.26
N HIS A 358 0.22 16.79 -27.41
CA HIS A 358 0.89 17.30 -26.22
C HIS A 358 2.40 17.51 -26.39
N LYS A 359 2.92 17.48 -27.63
CA LYS A 359 4.36 17.60 -27.90
C LYS A 359 4.99 18.85 -27.31
N TYR A 360 4.26 19.97 -27.31
CA TYR A 360 4.74 21.24 -26.75
C TYR A 360 4.88 21.17 -25.22
N ASP A 361 3.95 20.49 -24.53
CA ASP A 361 3.99 20.35 -23.08
C ASP A 361 5.20 19.48 -22.65
N PHE A 362 5.44 18.38 -23.37
CA PHE A 362 6.59 17.51 -23.11
C PHE A 362 7.93 18.18 -23.39
N VAL A 363 8.05 18.91 -24.51
CA VAL A 363 9.27 19.65 -24.83
C VAL A 363 9.51 20.78 -23.83
N ALA A 364 8.46 21.51 -23.44
CA ALA A 364 8.56 22.55 -22.43
C ALA A 364 9.05 22.00 -21.08
N ALA A 365 8.56 20.84 -20.67
CA ALA A 365 9.05 20.15 -19.47
C ALA A 365 10.56 19.89 -19.53
N VAL A 366 11.07 19.35 -20.65
CA VAL A 366 12.52 19.12 -20.85
C VAL A 366 13.31 20.43 -20.79
N CYS A 367 12.84 21.48 -21.47
CA CYS A 367 13.49 22.78 -21.47
C CYS A 367 13.59 23.39 -20.06
N ILE A 368 12.50 23.34 -19.29
CA ILE A 368 12.44 23.90 -17.93
C ILE A 368 13.39 23.13 -17.00
N ILE A 369 13.40 21.80 -17.08
CA ILE A 369 14.33 20.97 -16.30
C ILE A 369 15.77 21.36 -16.64
N PHE A 370 16.13 21.37 -17.92
CA PHE A 370 17.48 21.71 -18.34
C PHE A 370 17.91 23.10 -17.87
N GLN A 371 17.09 24.14 -18.12
CA GLN A 371 17.43 25.52 -17.76
C GLN A 371 17.70 25.71 -16.27
N LYS A 372 16.95 25.00 -15.41
CA LYS A 372 17.15 25.05 -13.96
C LYS A 372 18.48 24.44 -13.55
N TYR A 373 18.78 23.25 -14.04
CA TYR A 373 20.05 22.58 -13.73
C TYR A 373 21.26 23.31 -14.33
N ASP A 374 21.12 23.93 -15.51
CA ASP A 374 22.16 24.73 -16.15
C ASP A 374 22.46 26.01 -15.36
N SER A 375 21.43 26.72 -14.91
CA SER A 375 21.58 27.95 -14.11
C SER A 375 22.33 27.74 -12.80
N GLU A 376 22.25 26.54 -12.23
CA GLU A 376 22.91 26.17 -10.97
C GLU A 376 24.23 25.38 -11.17
N GLY A 377 24.65 25.15 -12.43
CA GLY A 377 25.85 24.39 -12.75
C GLY A 377 25.77 22.90 -12.41
N GLY A 378 24.56 22.35 -12.27
CA GLY A 378 24.26 20.97 -11.87
C GLY A 378 24.00 20.02 -13.04
N VAL A 379 24.29 20.41 -14.28
CA VAL A 379 24.06 19.57 -15.47
C VAL A 379 25.03 18.39 -15.46
N SER A 380 24.53 17.20 -15.14
CA SER A 380 25.27 15.95 -15.24
C SER A 380 25.13 15.33 -16.63
N VAL A 381 26.14 14.57 -17.06
CA VAL A 381 26.10 13.82 -18.34
C VAL A 381 24.95 12.79 -18.36
N GLU A 382 24.63 12.22 -17.20
CA GLU A 382 23.51 11.28 -17.03
C GLU A 382 22.17 11.95 -17.31
N LEU A 383 21.93 13.15 -16.75
CA LEU A 383 20.70 13.91 -17.00
C LEU A 383 20.55 14.26 -18.48
N LEU A 384 21.64 14.68 -19.13
CA LEU A 384 21.65 14.97 -20.57
C LEU A 384 21.26 13.73 -21.40
N ASN A 385 21.79 12.57 -21.03
CA ASN A 385 21.49 11.31 -21.71
C ASN A 385 20.02 10.93 -21.55
N ASP A 386 19.46 11.07 -20.36
CA ASP A 386 18.08 10.68 -20.08
C ASP A 386 17.05 11.62 -20.72
N LEU A 387 17.31 12.94 -20.67
CA LEU A 387 16.49 13.91 -21.41
C LEU A 387 16.59 13.68 -22.92
N GLY A 388 17.78 13.38 -23.43
CA GLY A 388 17.98 13.05 -24.84
C GLY A 388 17.18 11.81 -25.26
N LYS A 389 17.28 10.71 -24.51
CA LYS A 389 16.49 9.49 -24.77
C LYS A 389 14.98 9.76 -24.77
N PHE A 390 14.51 10.61 -23.85
CA PHE A 390 13.10 11.00 -23.80
C PHE A 390 12.68 11.76 -25.06
N LEU A 391 13.50 12.70 -25.55
CA LEU A 391 13.24 13.40 -26.82
C LEU A 391 13.27 12.43 -28.01
N ASP A 392 14.21 11.49 -28.05
CA ASP A 392 14.28 10.46 -29.09
C ASP A 392 12.98 9.63 -29.12
N ASN A 393 12.44 9.25 -27.96
CA ASN A 393 11.16 8.55 -27.85
C ASN A 393 9.98 9.37 -28.39
N LEU A 394 9.97 10.69 -28.18
CA LEU A 394 8.94 11.56 -28.76
C LEU A 394 9.04 11.62 -30.29
N VAL A 395 10.25 11.69 -30.85
CA VAL A 395 10.48 11.68 -32.31
C VAL A 395 10.00 10.36 -32.92
N VAL A 396 10.32 9.23 -32.29
CA VAL A 396 9.84 7.90 -32.72
C VAL A 396 8.31 7.83 -32.76
N LYS A 397 7.62 8.51 -31.84
CA LYS A 397 6.14 8.62 -31.82
C LYS A 397 5.57 9.66 -32.81
N GLY A 398 6.39 10.18 -33.72
CA GLY A 398 5.99 11.10 -34.78
C GLY A 398 5.90 12.56 -34.35
N CYS A 399 6.46 12.95 -33.21
CA CYS A 399 6.54 14.36 -32.85
C CYS A 399 7.59 15.06 -33.72
N ASN A 400 7.17 15.90 -34.68
CA ASN A 400 8.10 16.81 -35.33
C ASN A 400 8.53 17.91 -34.34
N LEU A 401 9.79 17.82 -33.90
CA LEU A 401 10.41 18.73 -32.95
C LEU A 401 11.18 19.89 -33.62
N ASP A 402 11.46 19.80 -34.92
CA ASP A 402 12.28 20.79 -35.64
C ASP A 402 11.69 22.20 -35.56
N ASP A 403 10.36 22.31 -35.66
CA ASP A 403 9.62 23.57 -35.59
C ASP A 403 9.72 24.24 -34.20
N ILE A 404 10.00 23.47 -33.15
CA ILE A 404 10.02 23.92 -31.75
C ILE A 404 11.46 24.21 -31.31
N ILE A 405 12.37 23.31 -31.70
CA ILE A 405 13.77 23.35 -31.34
C ILE A 405 14.50 24.47 -32.09
N THR A 406 14.21 24.70 -33.37
CA THR A 406 14.92 25.71 -34.18
C THR A 406 14.78 27.15 -33.64
N PRO A 407 13.60 27.61 -33.20
CA PRO A 407 13.46 28.89 -32.49
C PRO A 407 14.19 28.92 -31.15
N LEU A 408 14.06 27.86 -30.33
CA LEU A 408 14.69 27.78 -29.00
C LEU A 408 16.22 27.80 -29.08
N MET A 409 16.80 27.17 -30.10
CA MET A 409 18.25 27.17 -30.37
C MET A 409 18.80 28.54 -30.77
N LYS A 410 17.95 29.43 -31.31
CA LYS A 410 18.34 30.82 -31.63
C LYS A 410 18.37 31.70 -30.40
N GLU A 411 17.50 31.44 -29.42
CA GLU A 411 17.41 32.22 -28.19
C GLU A 411 18.34 31.72 -27.08
N ASN A 412 18.63 30.41 -27.01
CA ASN A 412 19.52 29.80 -26.01
C ASN A 412 20.61 28.94 -26.64
N PRO A 413 21.79 29.51 -26.95
CA PRO A 413 22.88 28.78 -27.62
C PRO A 413 23.54 27.68 -26.78
N GLN A 414 23.32 27.60 -25.46
CA GLN A 414 23.79 26.49 -24.61
C GLN A 414 22.89 25.25 -24.72
N PHE A 415 21.58 25.44 -24.90
CA PHE A 415 20.62 24.36 -25.21
C PHE A 415 20.89 23.75 -26.60
N LYS A 416 21.60 24.49 -27.46
CA LYS A 416 22.03 24.09 -28.78
C LYS A 416 23.01 22.91 -28.76
N GLU A 417 23.94 22.84 -27.81
CA GLU A 417 24.92 21.72 -27.74
C GLU A 417 24.25 20.39 -27.33
N LEU A 418 23.21 20.46 -26.49
CA LEU A 418 22.40 19.31 -26.06
C LEU A 418 21.60 18.70 -27.23
N LEU A 419 21.09 19.54 -28.13
CA LEU A 419 20.25 19.13 -29.26
C LEU A 419 21.04 18.87 -30.56
N ILE A 420 22.12 19.61 -30.83
CA ILE A 420 22.94 19.42 -32.04
C ILE A 420 23.68 18.08 -32.03
N ASN A 421 24.21 17.65 -30.88
CA ASN A 421 24.96 16.40 -30.82
C ASN A 421 24.09 15.15 -31.04
N LYS A 422 22.75 15.24 -30.89
CA LYS A 422 21.83 14.08 -31.07
C LYS A 422 20.93 14.15 -32.31
N LEU A 423 20.51 15.34 -32.74
CA LEU A 423 19.74 15.50 -34.00
C LEU A 423 20.62 15.35 -35.25
N GLN A 424 21.95 15.42 -35.12
CA GLN A 424 22.87 15.09 -36.21
C GLN A 424 23.10 13.58 -36.34
N GLU A 425 23.14 12.82 -35.25
CA GLU A 425 23.28 11.34 -35.29
C GLU A 425 22.07 10.64 -35.94
N THR A 426 20.86 11.20 -35.81
CA THR A 426 19.65 10.63 -36.44
C THR A 426 19.52 10.93 -37.93
N LYS A 427 20.25 11.93 -38.46
CA LYS A 427 20.30 12.20 -39.92
C LYS A 427 21.25 11.27 -40.67
N ASP A 428 22.17 10.60 -39.98
CA ASP A 428 23.14 9.68 -40.60
C ASP A 428 22.67 8.21 -40.64
N ILE A 429 21.45 7.89 -40.19
CA ILE A 429 20.87 6.52 -40.24
C ILE A 429 19.87 6.33 -41.41
N ASN A 430 19.53 7.39 -42.15
CA ASN A 430 18.74 7.30 -43.38
C ASN A 430 19.50 7.88 -44.58
N VAL A 431 20.56 7.19 -45.00
CA VAL A 431 21.09 7.25 -46.38
C VAL A 431 21.17 5.84 -46.93
#